data_AF-A0A317I8E4-F1
#
_entry.id   AF-A0A317I8E4-F1
#
_cell.length_a   1.000
_cell.length_b   1.000
_cell.length_c   1.000
_cell.angle_alpha   90.00
_cell.angle_beta   90.00
_cell.angle_gamma   90.00
#
_symmetry.space_group_name_H-M   'P 1'
#
loop_
_entity.id
_entity.type
_entity.pdbx_description
1 polymer ?
#
loop_
_entity_poly.entity_id
_entity_poly.type
_entity_poly.pdbx_seq_one_letter_code
_entity_poly.pdbx_strand_id
1 'polypeptide(L)' 'MKNLPLVVAITGASGAIYGLRLLQYLAEVEQPVDLVVSRAALQV' A
#
# COMPACT_ATOMS: atom_id res chain seq x y z
N MET A 1 -8.94 15.71 -12.90
CA MET A 1 -7.78 14.97 -13.43
C MET A 1 -8.10 13.49 -13.33
N LYS A 2 -7.80 12.66 -14.34
CA LYS A 2 -8.13 11.23 -14.28
C LYS A 2 -7.10 10.55 -13.39
N ASN A 3 -7.52 9.89 -12.31
CA ASN A 3 -6.62 9.17 -11.43
C ASN A 3 -5.87 8.11 -12.24
N LEU A 4 -4.54 8.20 -12.24
CA LEU A 4 -3.70 7.18 -12.85
C LEU A 4 -3.73 5.92 -11.97
N PRO A 5 -3.69 4.72 -12.58
CA PRO A 5 -3.62 3.48 -11.81
C PRO A 5 -2.37 3.49 -10.93
N LEU A 6 -2.54 3.10 -9.66
CA LEU A 6 -1.48 3.11 -8.66
C LEU A 6 -1.31 1.70 -8.07
N VAL A 7 -0.09 1.17 -8.15
CA VAL A 7 0.28 -0.10 -7.51
C VAL A 7 1.03 0.22 -6.22
N VAL A 8 0.64 -0.42 -5.11
CA VAL A 8 1.34 -0.32 -3.83
C VAL A 8 1.88 -1.69 -3.47
N ALA A 9 3.21 -1.82 -3.34
CA ALA A 9 3.87 -3.06 -2.98
C ALA A 9 4.48 -2.96 -1.56
N ILE A 10 4.06 -3.85 -0.65
CA ILE A 10 4.63 -3.96 0.70
C ILE A 10 5.51 -5.22 0.78
N THR A 11 6.78 -5.03 1.13
CA THR A 11 7.82 -6.07 1.22
C THR A 11 8.28 -6.30 2.66
N GLY A 12 9.08 -7.34 2.91
CA GLY A 12 9.54 -7.74 4.26
C GLY A 12 10.59 -6.84 4.90
N ALA A 13 10.59 -5.54 4.61
CA ALA A 13 11.39 -4.57 5.35
C ALA A 13 10.71 -4.23 6.68
N SER A 14 11.47 -3.75 7.66
CA SER A 14 10.89 -3.15 8.86
C SER A 14 10.06 -1.91 8.47
N GLY A 15 8.86 -1.78 9.05
CA GLY A 15 8.00 -0.62 8.80
C GLY A 15 6.75 -0.88 7.95
N ALA A 16 6.15 -2.08 8.04
CA ALA A 16 4.84 -2.36 7.43
C ALA A 16 3.75 -1.32 7.79
N ILE A 17 3.88 -0.68 8.96
CA ILE A 17 3.02 0.42 9.39
C ILE A 17 2.99 1.60 8.40
N TYR A 18 4.10 1.91 7.72
CA TYR A 18 4.13 2.99 6.73
C TYR A 18 3.29 2.63 5.50
N GLY A 19 3.36 1.37 5.05
CA GLY A 19 2.51 0.86 3.98
C GLY A 19 1.03 0.91 4.37
N LEU A 20 0.69 0.54 5.60
CA LEU A 20 -0.68 0.63 6.11
C LEU A 20 -1.19 2.07 6.18
N ARG A 21 -0.37 3.01 6.68
CA ARG A 21 -0.71 4.44 6.74
C ARG A 21 -0.89 5.05 5.36
N LEU A 22 -0.06 4.67 4.40
CA LEU A 22 -0.23 5.06 3.01
C LEU A 22 -1.57 4.55 2.45
N LEU A 23 -1.91 3.28 2.68
CA LEU A 23 -3.19 2.72 2.23
C LEU A 23 -4.40 3.41 2.86
N GLN A 24 -4.33 3.76 4.14
CA GLN A 24 -5.37 4.55 4.81
C GLN A 24 -5.59 5.90 4.12
N TYR A 25 -4.51 6.65 3.91
CA TYR A 25 -4.58 7.94 3.21
C TYR A 25 -5.14 7.80 1.78
N LEU A 26 -4.67 6.80 1.02
CA LEU A 26 -5.13 6.58 -0.35
C LEU A 26 -6.62 6.20 -0.41
N ALA A 27 -7.11 5.46 0.58
CA ALA A 27 -8.54 5.17 0.73
C ALA A 27 -9.35 6.43 1.08
N GLU A 28 -8.86 7.30 1.97
CA GLU A 28 -9.52 8.56 2.34
C GLU A 28 -9.69 9.52 1.16
N VAL A 29 -8.73 9.55 0.23
CA VAL A 29 -8.79 10.38 -0.98
C VAL A 29 -9.40 9.66 -2.19
N GLU A 30 -10.04 8.50 -1.96
CA GLU A 30 -10.70 7.69 -2.98
C GLU A 30 -9.79 7.33 -4.17
N GLN A 31 -8.50 7.10 -3.91
CA GLN A 31 -7.53 6.66 -4.93
C GLN A 31 -7.55 5.13 -5.03
N PRO A 32 -8.01 4.54 -6.15
CA PRO A 32 -7.95 3.09 -6.35
C PRO A 32 -6.50 2.61 -6.36
N VAL A 33 -6.25 1.50 -5.67
CA VAL A 33 -4.93 0.88 -5.57
C VAL A 33 -4.98 -0.60 -5.86
N ASP A 34 -4.01 -1.08 -6.64
CA ASP A 34 -3.70 -2.50 -6.74
C ASP A 34 -2.64 -2.82 -5.68
N LEU A 35 -3.04 -3.53 -4.63
CA LEU A 35 -2.17 -3.88 -3.51
C LEU A 35 -1.46 -5.21 -3.75
N VAL A 36 -0.13 -5.22 -3.61
CA VAL A 36 0.71 -6.41 -3.63
C VAL A 36 1.43 -6.54 -2.30
N VAL A 37 1.32 -7.70 -1.65
CA VAL A 37 1.99 -7.97 -0.37
C VAL A 37 2.80 -9.26 -0.49
N SER A 38 4.09 -9.18 -0.18
CA SER A 38 4.95 -10.37 -0.19
C SER A 38 4.70 -11.25 1.05
N ARG A 39 5.02 -12.55 0.98
CA ARG A 39 4.99 -13.42 2.18
C ARG A 39 5.87 -12.90 3.31
N ALA A 40 7.02 -12.32 2.99
CA ALA A 40 7.92 -11.74 3.99
C ALA A 40 7.30 -10.54 4.72
N ALA A 41 6.48 -9.74 4.03
CA ALA A 41 5.77 -8.62 4.64
C ALA A 41 4.68 -9.04 5.65
N LEU A 42 4.23 -10.28 5.60
CA LEU A 42 3.26 -10.84 6.57
C LEU A 42 3.94 -11.31 7.87
N GLN A 43 5.27 -11.30 7.92
CA GLN A 43 6.07 -11.82 9.03
C GLN A 43 6.80 -10.70 9.80
N VAL A 44 6.53 -9.43 9.46
CA VAL A 44 7.15 -8.23 10.07
C VAL A 44 6.16 -7.43 10.89
#